data_AF-A0A519H519-F1
#
_entry.id   AF-A0A519H519-F1
#
_cell.length_a   1.000
_cell.length_b   1.000
_cell.length_c   1.000
_cell.angle_alpha   90.00
_cell.angle_beta   90.00
_cell.angle_gamma   90.00
#
_symmetry.space_group_name_H-M   'P 1'
#
loop_
_entity.id
_entity.type
_entity.pdbx_description
1 polymer ?
#
loop_
_entity_poly.entity_id
_entity_poly.type
_entity_poly.pdbx_seq_one_letter_code
_entity_poly.pdbx_strand_id
1 'polypeptide(L)'
;QLIYEDNLRRIREADGVIANLVNFRGLEPDSGTVFEMGFAIALGKPVVGYGVAPGDYAGRVAAQLACERDATGRLVESASRRKVEDMGYPLNLMLACSAPREATAEQALARMATFF
;
A
#
# COMPACT_ATOMS: atom_id res chain seq x y z
N GLN A 1 21.74 10.84 2.27
CA GLN A 1 22.33 9.49 2.03
C GLN A 1 22.15 9.18 0.56
N LEU A 2 23.23 8.87 -0.16
CA LEU A 2 23.26 8.90 -1.63
C LEU A 2 22.17 8.07 -2.33
N ILE A 3 21.85 6.88 -1.82
CA ILE A 3 20.83 6.00 -2.40
C ILE A 3 19.43 6.63 -2.33
N TYR A 4 19.08 7.23 -1.20
CA TYR A 4 17.80 7.90 -1.01
C TYR A 4 17.64 9.08 -1.98
N GLU A 5 18.69 9.90 -2.13
CA GLU A 5 18.69 11.03 -3.05
C GLU A 5 18.56 10.59 -4.51
N ASP A 6 19.23 9.51 -4.90
CA ASP A 6 19.12 8.95 -6.26
C ASP A 6 17.71 8.41 -6.55
N ASN A 7 17.09 7.68 -5.61
CA ASN A 7 15.71 7.21 -5.77
C ASN A 7 14.72 8.38 -5.93
N LEU A 8 14.85 9.42 -5.11
CA LEU A 8 14.00 10.62 -5.24
C LEU A 8 14.20 11.32 -6.59
N ARG A 9 15.44 11.39 -7.08
CA ARG A 9 15.74 11.95 -8.40
C ARG A 9 15.08 11.13 -9.51
N ARG A 10 15.17 9.80 -9.46
CA ARG A 10 14.51 8.90 -10.42
C ARG A 10 13.00 9.07 -10.43
N ILE A 11 12.37 9.21 -9.26
CA ILE A 11 10.91 9.44 -9.19
C ILE A 11 10.54 10.79 -9.81
N ARG A 12 11.35 11.84 -9.60
CA ARG A 12 11.12 13.15 -10.24
C ARG A 12 11.21 13.09 -11.76
N GLU A 13 12.15 12.31 -12.28
CA GLU A 13 12.38 12.14 -13.73
C GLU A 13 11.37 11.20 -14.40
N ALA A 14 10.80 10.24 -13.67
CA ALA A 14 9.83 9.29 -14.22
C ALA A 14 8.49 9.93 -14.58
N ASP A 15 7.82 9.48 -15.64
CA ASP A 15 6.48 9.97 -15.99
C ASP A 15 5.40 9.46 -15.02
N GLY A 16 5.58 8.27 -14.44
CA GLY A 16 4.69 7.66 -13.46
C GLY A 16 5.38 6.56 -12.66
N VAL A 17 4.72 6.05 -11.60
CA VAL A 17 5.27 5.00 -10.73
C VAL A 17 4.36 3.78 -10.68
N ILE A 18 4.93 2.60 -10.89
CA ILE A 18 4.26 1.31 -10.65
C ILE A 18 4.86 0.69 -9.39
N ALA A 19 4.03 0.44 -8.38
CA ALA A 19 4.47 0.06 -7.04
C ALA A 19 4.10 -1.39 -6.70
N ASN A 20 5.10 -2.18 -6.29
CA ASN A 20 4.88 -3.54 -5.80
C ASN A 20 4.36 -3.51 -4.36
N LEU A 21 3.12 -3.96 -4.16
CA LEU A 21 2.43 -3.95 -2.86
C LEU A 21 2.23 -5.35 -2.28
N VAL A 22 3.05 -6.31 -2.70
CA VAL A 22 3.13 -7.62 -2.05
C VAL A 22 3.54 -7.43 -0.59
N ASN A 23 2.93 -8.23 0.29
CA ASN A 23 3.25 -8.31 1.71
C ASN A 23 4.76 -8.43 1.94
N PHE A 24 5.32 -7.53 2.74
CA PHE A 24 6.74 -7.49 3.06
C PHE A 24 6.95 -7.48 4.57
N ARG A 25 7.50 -8.58 5.10
CA ARG A 25 7.77 -8.77 6.55
C ARG A 25 6.53 -8.58 7.44
N GLY A 26 5.36 -8.94 6.93
CA GLY A 26 4.09 -8.79 7.63
C GLY A 26 2.92 -8.85 6.65
N LEU A 27 1.84 -8.14 6.96
CA LEU A 27 0.63 -8.04 6.15
C LEU A 27 0.52 -6.73 5.36
N GLU A 28 1.57 -5.92 5.42
CA GLU A 28 1.67 -4.60 4.81
C GLU A 28 2.74 -4.60 3.70
N PRO A 29 2.66 -3.66 2.75
CA PRO A 29 3.71 -3.42 1.77
C PRO A 29 5.01 -2.93 2.41
N ASP A 30 6.09 -2.94 1.62
CA ASP A 30 7.35 -2.35 2.04
C ASP A 30 7.20 -0.84 2.32
N SER A 31 7.69 -0.41 3.49
CA SER A 31 7.63 1.00 3.90
C SER A 31 8.41 1.95 2.97
N GLY A 32 9.47 1.47 2.32
CA GLY A 32 10.21 2.23 1.32
C GLY A 32 9.35 2.50 0.09
N THR A 33 8.70 1.45 -0.44
CA THR A 33 7.75 1.57 -1.55
C THR A 33 6.58 2.49 -1.21
N VAL A 34 6.03 2.39 0.00
CA VAL A 34 4.96 3.30 0.49
C VAL A 34 5.42 4.75 0.50
N PHE A 35 6.65 5.01 0.95
CA PHE A 35 7.23 6.35 0.93
C PHE A 35 7.38 6.89 -0.51
N GLU A 36 7.88 6.06 -1.43
CA GLU A 36 8.08 6.42 -2.83
C GLU A 36 6.74 6.70 -3.54
N MET A 37 5.69 5.93 -3.25
CA MET A 37 4.33 6.20 -3.71
C MET A 37 3.83 7.56 -3.22
N GLY A 38 3.91 7.82 -1.91
CA GLY A 38 3.47 9.08 -1.33
C GLY A 38 4.20 10.28 -1.94
N PHE A 39 5.49 10.13 -2.19
CA PHE A 39 6.30 11.15 -2.86
C PHE A 39 5.86 11.39 -4.31
N ALA A 40 5.62 10.32 -5.09
CA ALA A 40 5.14 10.43 -6.47
C ALA A 40 3.76 11.08 -6.55
N ILE A 41 2.84 10.70 -5.66
CA ILE A 41 1.49 11.29 -5.55
C ILE A 41 1.58 12.80 -5.24
N ALA A 42 2.45 13.19 -4.30
CA ALA A 42 2.64 14.60 -3.95
C ALA A 42 3.23 15.43 -5.09
N LEU A 43 3.97 14.81 -6.02
CA LEU A 43 4.45 15.44 -7.25
C LEU A 43 3.39 15.49 -8.37
N GLY A 44 2.18 14.97 -8.14
CA GLY A 44 1.13 14.89 -9.15
C GLY A 44 1.37 13.83 -10.23
N LYS A 45 2.28 12.87 -9.99
CA LYS A 45 2.56 11.79 -10.93
C LYS A 45 1.53 10.67 -10.79
N PRO A 46 1.09 10.03 -11.89
CA PRO A 46 0.25 8.85 -11.81
C PRO A 46 0.98 7.71 -11.09
N VAL A 47 0.25 7.00 -10.24
CA VAL A 47 0.75 5.84 -9.50
C VAL A 47 -0.23 4.68 -9.68
N VAL A 48 0.30 3.48 -9.94
CA VAL A 48 -0.49 2.24 -10.00
C VAL A 48 0.16 1.19 -9.11
N GLY A 49 -0.59 0.66 -8.13
CA GLY A 49 -0.12 -0.44 -7.28
C GLY A 49 -0.38 -1.81 -7.91
N TYR A 50 0.39 -2.83 -7.54
CA TYR A 50 0.08 -4.22 -7.91
C TYR A 50 0.45 -5.23 -6.84
N GLY A 51 -0.04 -6.47 -6.97
CA GLY A 51 0.35 -7.58 -6.09
C GLY A 51 -0.24 -7.53 -4.68
N VAL A 52 -1.31 -6.76 -4.48
CA VAL A 52 -2.02 -6.72 -3.19
C VAL A 52 -2.71 -8.04 -2.93
N ALA A 53 -2.50 -8.59 -1.72
CA ALA A 53 -3.15 -9.82 -1.30
C ALA A 53 -4.70 -9.69 -1.35
N PRO A 54 -5.42 -10.74 -1.79
CA PRO A 54 -6.87 -10.71 -1.86
C PRO A 54 -7.51 -10.62 -0.45
N GLY A 55 -8.74 -10.13 -0.40
CA GLY A 55 -9.49 -9.93 0.85
C GLY A 55 -9.19 -8.59 1.53
N ASP A 56 -10.02 -8.23 2.51
CA ASP A 56 -9.84 -7.02 3.31
C ASP A 56 -8.72 -7.19 4.35
N TYR A 57 -8.11 -6.06 4.72
CA TYR A 57 -6.97 -6.01 5.62
C TYR A 57 -7.29 -6.58 7.01
N ALA A 58 -8.45 -6.20 7.59
CA ALA A 58 -8.86 -6.65 8.91
C ALA A 58 -9.02 -8.17 8.98
N GLY A 59 -9.66 -8.78 7.99
CA GLY A 59 -9.79 -10.22 7.86
C GLY A 59 -8.44 -10.92 7.77
N ARG A 60 -7.50 -10.39 6.98
CA ARG A 60 -6.15 -10.96 6.88
C ARG A 60 -5.38 -10.85 8.20
N VAL A 61 -5.51 -9.74 8.92
CA VAL A 61 -4.89 -9.55 10.23
C VAL A 61 -5.47 -10.50 11.25
N ALA A 62 -6.79 -10.60 11.36
CA ALA A 62 -7.47 -11.50 12.29
C ALA A 62 -7.20 -13.00 12.01
N ALA A 63 -6.85 -13.34 10.77
CA ALA A 63 -6.45 -14.71 10.40
C ALA A 63 -5.03 -15.08 10.86
N GLN A 64 -4.15 -14.12 11.13
CA GLN A 64 -2.74 -14.36 11.49
C GLN A 64 -2.37 -13.94 12.91
N LEU A 65 -3.09 -12.96 13.47
CA LEU A 65 -2.83 -12.38 14.78
C LEU A 65 -4.07 -12.50 15.66
N ALA A 66 -3.86 -12.75 16.95
CA ALA A 66 -4.93 -12.69 17.93
C ALA A 66 -5.49 -11.26 17.97
N CYS A 67 -6.77 -11.13 17.61
CA CYS A 67 -7.48 -9.87 17.57
C CYS A 67 -8.78 -9.96 18.35
N GLU A 68 -9.21 -8.83 18.90
CA GLU A 68 -10.47 -8.69 19.60
C GLU A 68 -11.12 -7.35 19.26
N ARG A 69 -12.39 -7.17 19.63
CA ARG A 69 -13.05 -5.88 19.53
C ARG A 69 -12.92 -5.14 20.86
N ASP A 70 -12.49 -3.89 20.81
CA ASP A 70 -12.44 -3.01 21.97
C ASP A 70 -13.84 -2.58 22.44
N ALA A 71 -13.92 -1.81 23.54
CA ALA A 71 -15.18 -1.31 24.08
C ALA A 71 -15.99 -0.41 23.11
N THR A 72 -15.36 0.06 22.03
CA THR A 72 -15.98 0.86 20.97
C THR A 72 -16.30 0.04 19.72
N GLY A 73 -16.12 -1.28 19.77
CA GLY A 73 -16.36 -2.20 18.65
C GLY A 73 -15.24 -2.24 17.61
N ARG A 74 -14.13 -1.53 17.81
CA ARG A 74 -13.02 -1.47 16.85
C ARG A 74 -12.12 -2.70 17.00
N LEU A 75 -11.67 -3.23 15.87
CA LEU A 75 -10.73 -4.34 15.85
C LEU A 75 -9.35 -3.87 16.33
N VAL A 76 -8.79 -4.60 17.29
CA VAL A 76 -7.46 -4.34 17.87
C VAL A 76 -6.66 -5.64 17.97
N GLU A 77 -5.35 -5.57 17.74
CA GLU A 77 -4.43 -6.67 18.01
C GLU A 77 -4.35 -6.88 19.53
N SER A 78 -4.63 -8.09 20.02
CA SER A 78 -4.72 -8.39 21.45
C SER A 78 -3.40 -8.10 22.19
N ALA A 79 -2.26 -8.44 21.58
CA ALA A 79 -0.94 -8.29 22.20
C ALA A 79 -0.48 -6.83 22.32
N SER A 80 -0.62 -6.05 21.25
CA SER A 80 -0.09 -4.67 21.19
C SER A 80 -1.13 -3.60 21.49
N ARG A 81 -2.42 -3.96 21.49
CA ARG A 81 -3.57 -3.04 21.53
C ARG A 81 -3.63 -2.04 20.37
N ARG A 82 -2.85 -2.26 19.30
CA ARG A 82 -2.89 -1.43 18.10
C ARG A 82 -4.17 -1.68 17.32
N LYS A 83 -4.75 -0.60 16.81
CA LYS A 83 -5.96 -0.65 15.99
C LYS A 83 -5.65 -1.25 14.64
N VAL A 84 -6.57 -2.07 14.15
CA VAL A 84 -6.57 -2.63 12.81
C VAL A 84 -7.62 -1.89 11.99
N GLU A 85 -7.27 -1.44 10.79
CA GLU A 85 -8.21 -0.77 9.91
C GLU A 85 -9.25 -1.77 9.37
N ASP A 86 -10.49 -1.63 9.85
CA ASP A 86 -11.65 -2.48 9.52
C ASP A 86 -12.65 -1.69 8.64
N MET A 87 -12.18 -1.25 7.47
CA MET A 87 -12.96 -0.45 6.50
C MET A 87 -13.26 -1.21 5.21
N GLY A 88 -13.00 -2.52 5.17
CA GLY A 88 -13.17 -3.35 3.97
C GLY A 88 -12.13 -3.12 2.87
N TYR A 89 -11.10 -2.29 3.12
CA TYR A 89 -10.00 -2.09 2.19
C TYR A 89 -8.94 -3.19 2.31
N PRO A 90 -8.25 -3.54 1.22
CA PRO A 90 -7.22 -4.58 1.24
C PRO A 90 -5.87 -4.09 1.78
N LEU A 91 -5.72 -2.80 2.09
CA LEU A 91 -4.51 -2.16 2.61
C LEU A 91 -4.92 -0.98 3.51
N ASN A 92 -3.94 -0.36 4.15
CA ASN A 92 -4.10 0.95 4.77
C ASN A 92 -4.86 1.92 3.86
N LEU A 93 -5.78 2.70 4.43
CA LEU A 93 -6.65 3.64 3.71
C LEU A 93 -5.88 4.59 2.79
N MET A 94 -4.69 5.04 3.22
CA MET A 94 -3.89 5.99 2.46
C MET A 94 -3.40 5.37 1.16
N LEU A 95 -3.20 4.04 1.12
CA LEU A 95 -2.81 3.31 -0.09
C LEU A 95 -4.05 2.87 -0.88
N ALA A 96 -5.09 2.41 -0.18
CA ALA A 96 -6.29 1.90 -0.81
C ALA A 96 -7.05 2.96 -1.61
N CYS A 97 -7.00 4.21 -1.15
CA CYS A 97 -7.75 5.33 -1.73
C CYS A 97 -6.93 6.24 -2.65
N SER A 98 -5.58 6.15 -2.65
CA SER A 98 -4.73 7.11 -3.37
C SER A 98 -4.31 6.69 -4.77
N ALA A 99 -4.33 5.39 -5.07
CA ALA A 99 -3.91 4.86 -6.37
C ALA A 99 -4.78 3.67 -6.81
N PRO A 100 -5.09 3.55 -8.12
CA PRO A 100 -5.63 2.30 -8.67
C PRO A 100 -4.64 1.15 -8.47
N ARG A 101 -5.18 -0.07 -8.53
CA ARG A 101 -4.39 -1.28 -8.31
C ARG A 101 -4.79 -2.36 -9.29
N GLU A 102 -3.80 -3.12 -9.72
CA GLU A 102 -3.97 -4.27 -10.61
C GLU A 102 -3.39 -5.53 -9.97
N ALA A 103 -3.69 -6.70 -10.53
CA ALA A 103 -3.20 -7.95 -9.93
C ALA A 103 -1.70 -8.16 -10.19
N THR A 104 -1.22 -7.81 -11.40
CA THR A 104 0.16 -8.04 -11.83
C THR A 104 0.87 -6.75 -12.28
N ALA A 105 2.20 -6.83 -12.40
CA ALA A 105 3.02 -5.73 -12.89
C ALA A 105 2.67 -5.36 -14.34
N GLU A 106 2.37 -6.34 -15.20
CA GLU A 106 2.01 -6.14 -16.59
C GLU A 106 0.67 -5.41 -16.72
N GLN A 107 -0.31 -5.78 -15.89
CA GLN A 107 -1.60 -5.08 -15.85
C GLN A 107 -1.44 -3.66 -15.32
N ALA A 108 -0.61 -3.47 -14.28
CA ALA A 108 -0.31 -2.13 -13.77
C ALA A 108 0.40 -1.26 -14.80
N LEU A 109 1.28 -1.85 -15.62
CA LEU A 109 1.92 -1.16 -16.74
C LEU A 109 0.91 -0.80 -17.84
N ALA A 110 0.03 -1.72 -18.22
CA ALA A 110 -1.05 -1.44 -19.16
C ALA A 110 -1.98 -0.33 -18.66
N ARG A 111 -2.29 -0.33 -17.35
CA ARG A 111 -3.07 0.73 -16.70
C ARG A 111 -2.32 2.06 -16.65
N MET A 112 -1.00 2.04 -16.41
CA MET A 112 -0.15 3.23 -16.43
C MET A 112 -0.17 3.91 -17.80
N ALA A 113 -0.17 3.13 -18.87
CA ALA A 113 -0.21 3.65 -20.23
C ALA A 113 -1.49 4.44 -20.55
N THR A 114 -2.57 4.33 -19.78
CA THR A 114 -3.81 5.09 -20.03
C THR A 114 -3.82 6.48 -19.38
N PHE A 115 -2.76 6.87 -18.66
CA PHE A 115 -2.61 8.20 -18.06
C PHE A 115 -1.93 9.22 -18.99
N PHE A 116 -1.43 8.76 -20.14
CA PHE A 116 -0.69 9.52 -21.14
C PHE A 116 -1.36 9.36 -22.51
#